data_AF-A0A1I5GPC3-F1
#
_entry.id   AF-A0A1I5GPC3-F1
#
_cell.length_a   1.000
_cell.length_b   1.000
_cell.length_c   1.000
_cell.angle_alpha   90.00
_cell.angle_beta   90.00
_cell.angle_gamma   90.00
#
_symmetry.space_group_name_H-M   'P 1'
#
loop_
_entity.id
_entity.type
_entity.pdbx_description
1 polymer ?
#
loop_
_entity_poly.entity_id
_entity_poly.type
_entity_poly.pdbx_seq_one_letter_code
_entity_poly.pdbx_strand_id
1 'polypeptide(L)'
;MSADRNDCQTVIATLGELHAVLERLRGEFVHGIETPADYERATDLLDELTDGRELSKTEEKILIELEDEILAYQRDSDQFRESNAAFEATCTPVQLIRDLMETLGLTGSDLPEIGDKTAVSKVLSGNRPISHKMAYALAERFAMEPSAFLPPAPAKATPIQTVRPPAKKTSAHFRFRSDPLTAHSVKEVRTGAYKVVVSKGRRKTVEDPENG
;
A
#
# COMPACT_ATOMS: atom_id res chain seq x y z
N MET A 1 -57.82 1.82 -29.01
CA MET A 1 -56.39 1.54 -29.31
C MET A 1 -55.42 2.60 -28.78
N SER A 2 -55.89 3.79 -28.38
CA SER A 2 -55.05 4.88 -27.85
C SER A 2 -54.82 4.82 -26.34
N ALA A 3 -55.77 4.32 -25.54
CA ALA A 3 -55.63 4.21 -24.08
C ALA A 3 -54.55 3.20 -23.65
N ASP A 4 -54.59 1.96 -24.13
CA ASP A 4 -53.59 0.92 -23.80
C ASP A 4 -52.14 1.32 -24.14
N ARG A 5 -51.96 2.12 -25.20
CA ARG A 5 -50.63 2.60 -25.60
C ARG A 5 -50.09 3.64 -24.63
N ASN A 6 -50.97 4.48 -24.08
CA ASN A 6 -50.59 5.47 -23.07
C ASN A 6 -50.26 4.78 -21.75
N ASP A 7 -51.00 3.74 -21.37
CA ASP A 7 -50.75 2.98 -20.13
C ASP A 7 -49.40 2.25 -20.17
N CYS A 8 -49.08 1.57 -21.29
CA CYS A 8 -47.75 0.97 -21.48
C CYS A 8 -46.63 2.00 -21.43
N GLN A 9 -46.85 3.20 -21.96
CA GLN A 9 -45.84 4.26 -21.97
C GLN A 9 -45.61 4.85 -20.58
N THR A 10 -46.66 4.96 -19.76
CA THR A 10 -46.56 5.33 -18.34
C THR A 10 -45.80 4.28 -17.53
N VAL A 11 -46.03 2.98 -17.76
CA VAL A 11 -45.28 1.90 -17.09
C VAL A 11 -43.79 1.96 -17.46
N ILE A 12 -43.46 2.18 -18.73
CA ILE A 12 -42.06 2.30 -19.16
C ILE A 12 -41.39 3.53 -18.51
N ALA A 13 -42.09 4.66 -18.44
CA ALA A 13 -41.56 5.87 -17.81
C ALA A 13 -41.30 5.67 -16.31
N THR A 14 -42.26 5.12 -15.58
CA THR A 14 -42.14 4.85 -14.14
C THR A 14 -41.05 3.82 -13.83
N LEU A 15 -40.89 2.78 -14.67
CA LEU A 15 -39.80 1.83 -14.54
C LEU A 15 -38.43 2.49 -14.77
N GLY A 16 -38.35 3.41 -15.74
CA GLY A 16 -37.15 4.20 -15.99
C GLY A 16 -36.78 5.12 -14.82
N GLU A 17 -37.77 5.76 -14.21
CA GLU A 17 -37.57 6.57 -12.99
C GLU A 17 -37.09 5.73 -11.81
N LEU A 18 -37.71 4.56 -11.59
CA LEU A 18 -37.28 3.63 -10.54
C LEU A 18 -35.84 3.17 -10.75
N HIS A 19 -35.48 2.79 -11.98
CA HIS A 19 -34.11 2.42 -12.32
C HIS A 19 -33.13 3.56 -12.03
N ALA A 20 -33.45 4.80 -12.41
CA ALA A 20 -32.60 5.95 -12.11
C ALA A 20 -32.40 6.20 -10.60
N VAL A 21 -33.44 5.98 -9.80
CA VAL A 21 -33.35 6.06 -8.34
C VAL A 21 -32.45 4.95 -7.78
N LEU A 22 -32.60 3.72 -8.28
CA LEU A 22 -31.74 2.60 -7.88
C LEU A 22 -30.27 2.84 -8.22
N GLU A 23 -29.97 3.36 -9.41
CA GLU A 23 -28.60 3.69 -9.80
C GLU A 23 -28.00 4.80 -8.92
N ARG A 24 -28.80 5.80 -8.55
CA ARG A 24 -28.36 6.86 -7.63
C ARG A 24 -28.06 6.31 -6.24
N LEU A 25 -28.95 5.47 -5.71
CA LEU A 25 -28.73 4.81 -4.42
C LEU A 25 -27.50 3.90 -4.48
N ARG A 26 -27.30 3.12 -5.55
CA ARG A 26 -26.06 2.35 -5.74
C ARG A 26 -24.82 3.24 -5.65
N GLY A 27 -24.85 4.41 -6.29
CA GLY A 27 -23.77 5.39 -6.19
C GLY A 27 -23.45 5.79 -4.75
N GLU A 28 -24.47 6.02 -3.92
CA GLU A 28 -24.29 6.45 -2.52
C GLU A 28 -23.79 5.34 -1.58
N PHE A 29 -24.16 4.08 -1.85
CA PHE A 29 -23.82 2.95 -0.98
C PHE A 29 -22.55 2.21 -1.42
N VAL A 30 -22.20 2.27 -2.71
CA VAL A 30 -21.05 1.54 -3.26
C VAL A 30 -19.86 2.46 -3.52
N HIS A 31 -20.10 3.72 -3.91
CA HIS A 31 -19.02 4.64 -4.28
C HIS A 31 -18.77 5.65 -3.16
N GLY A 32 -17.55 6.18 -3.09
CA GLY A 32 -17.25 7.30 -2.19
C GLY A 32 -17.06 6.87 -0.74
N ILE A 33 -16.37 5.75 -0.53
CA ILE A 33 -15.91 5.35 0.80
C ILE A 33 -14.81 6.33 1.23
N GLU A 34 -15.18 7.35 2.00
CA GLU A 34 -14.25 8.39 2.46
C GLU A 34 -14.02 8.36 3.97
N THR A 35 -15.00 7.85 4.73
CA THR A 35 -14.94 7.79 6.19
C THR A 35 -14.84 6.36 6.70
N PRO A 36 -14.31 6.14 7.91
CA PRO A 36 -14.30 4.81 8.54
C PRO A 36 -15.70 4.20 8.67
N ALA A 37 -16.73 5.03 8.88
CA ALA A 37 -18.10 4.57 8.95
C ALA A 37 -18.63 4.11 7.58
N ASP A 38 -18.16 4.71 6.47
CA ASP A 38 -18.49 4.25 5.13
C ASP A 38 -17.81 2.92 4.84
N TYR A 39 -16.56 2.80 5.28
CA TYR A 39 -15.79 1.57 5.16
C TYR A 39 -16.41 0.39 5.92
N GLU A 40 -16.88 0.62 7.15
CA GLU A 40 -17.60 -0.41 7.92
C GLU A 40 -18.87 -0.86 7.19
N ARG A 41 -19.70 0.09 6.72
CA ARG A 41 -20.91 -0.27 5.95
C ARG A 41 -20.59 -1.01 4.66
N ALA A 42 -19.54 -0.60 3.95
CA ALA A 42 -19.09 -1.27 2.74
C ALA A 42 -18.61 -2.69 3.03
N THR A 43 -17.90 -2.90 4.15
CA THR A 43 -17.46 -4.22 4.59
C THR A 43 -18.64 -5.11 4.99
N ASP A 44 -19.64 -4.57 5.70
CA ASP A 44 -20.86 -5.32 6.03
C ASP A 44 -21.61 -5.77 4.76
N LEU A 45 -21.68 -4.90 3.74
CA LEU A 45 -22.27 -5.24 2.44
C LEU A 45 -21.43 -6.27 1.68
N LEU A 46 -20.10 -6.20 1.75
CA LEU A 46 -19.20 -7.19 1.16
C LEU A 46 -19.44 -8.57 1.78
N ASP A 47 -19.58 -8.65 3.11
CA ASP A 47 -19.90 -9.88 3.82
C ASP A 47 -21.27 -10.44 3.40
N GLU A 48 -22.27 -9.57 3.24
CA GLU A 48 -23.58 -9.99 2.73
C GLU A 48 -23.46 -10.53 1.30
N LEU A 49 -22.76 -9.86 0.39
CA LEU A 49 -22.61 -10.30 -1.00
C LEU A 49 -21.71 -11.53 -1.17
N THR A 50 -20.92 -11.88 -0.16
CA THR A 50 -20.01 -13.04 -0.19
C THR A 50 -20.42 -14.17 0.77
N ASP A 51 -21.69 -14.18 1.20
CA ASP A 51 -22.27 -15.17 2.12
C ASP A 51 -22.37 -16.61 1.54
N GLY A 52 -22.01 -16.79 0.27
CA GLY A 52 -22.03 -18.07 -0.44
C GLY A 52 -23.32 -18.38 -1.20
N ARG A 53 -24.28 -17.44 -1.25
CA ARG A 53 -25.46 -17.56 -2.13
C ARG A 53 -25.11 -17.28 -3.59
N GLU A 54 -25.98 -17.71 -4.49
CA GLU A 54 -25.86 -17.39 -5.90
C GLU A 54 -26.27 -15.93 -6.14
N LEU A 55 -25.36 -15.15 -6.72
CA LEU A 55 -25.59 -13.72 -6.99
C LEU A 55 -26.32 -13.53 -8.31
N SER A 56 -27.20 -12.54 -8.34
CA SER A 56 -27.72 -12.01 -9.60
C SER A 56 -26.62 -11.24 -10.34
N LYS A 57 -26.76 -11.06 -11.66
CA LYS A 57 -25.83 -10.25 -12.47
C LYS A 57 -25.65 -8.82 -11.96
N THR A 58 -26.68 -8.26 -11.33
CA THR A 58 -26.61 -6.92 -10.74
C THR A 58 -25.81 -6.94 -9.44
N GLU A 59 -25.99 -7.95 -8.59
CA GLU A 59 -25.20 -8.12 -7.37
C GLU A 59 -23.74 -8.44 -7.67
N GLU A 60 -23.44 -9.27 -8.67
CA GLU A 60 -22.07 -9.50 -9.14
C GLU A 60 -21.38 -8.19 -9.55
N LYS A 61 -22.10 -7.34 -10.29
CA LYS A 61 -21.59 -6.02 -10.68
C LYS A 61 -21.35 -5.13 -9.46
N ILE A 62 -22.28 -5.12 -8.51
CA ILE A 62 -22.14 -4.35 -7.26
C ILE A 62 -20.92 -4.83 -6.47
N LEU A 63 -20.74 -6.14 -6.35
CA LEU A 63 -19.61 -6.74 -5.64
C LEU A 63 -18.27 -6.27 -6.23
N ILE A 64 -18.12 -6.32 -7.55
CA ILE A 64 -16.90 -5.86 -8.23
C ILE A 64 -16.65 -4.37 -7.97
N GLU A 65 -17.68 -3.52 -8.14
CA GLU A 65 -17.55 -2.07 -7.90
C GLU A 65 -17.20 -1.77 -6.43
N LEU A 66 -17.80 -2.51 -5.49
CA LEU A 66 -17.58 -2.37 -4.05
C LEU A 66 -16.16 -2.78 -3.64
N GLU A 67 -15.65 -3.90 -4.16
CA GLU A 67 -14.29 -4.36 -3.91
C GLU A 67 -13.26 -3.32 -4.36
N ASP A 68 -13.44 -2.74 -5.55
CA ASP A 68 -12.56 -1.70 -6.08
C ASP A 68 -12.52 -0.45 -5.18
N GLU A 69 -13.68 0.00 -4.69
CA GLU A 69 -13.81 1.17 -3.81
C GLU A 69 -13.23 0.89 -2.40
N ILE A 70 -13.47 -0.30 -1.85
CA ILE A 70 -12.88 -0.74 -0.57
C ILE A 70 -11.35 -0.76 -0.66
N LEU A 71 -10.81 -1.33 -1.75
CA LEU A 71 -9.37 -1.39 -1.99
C LEU A 71 -8.77 0.02 -2.18
N ALA A 72 -9.47 0.91 -2.89
CA ALA A 72 -9.05 2.30 -3.03
C ALA A 72 -8.97 3.01 -1.68
N TYR A 73 -10.00 2.85 -0.83
CA TYR A 73 -9.99 3.40 0.52
C TYR A 73 -8.84 2.84 1.37
N GLN A 74 -8.65 1.52 1.39
CA GLN A 74 -7.55 0.89 2.15
C GLN A 74 -6.18 1.37 1.68
N ARG A 75 -6.00 1.61 0.39
CA ARG A 75 -4.74 2.12 -0.17
C ARG A 75 -4.45 3.55 0.28
N ASP A 76 -5.46 4.43 0.19
CA ASP A 76 -5.28 5.88 0.28
C ASP A 76 -5.57 6.45 1.69
N SER A 77 -6.24 5.68 2.56
CA SER A 77 -6.60 6.10 3.92
C SER A 77 -5.43 6.11 4.89
N ASP A 78 -5.39 7.16 5.72
CA ASP A 78 -4.47 7.33 6.83
C ASP A 78 -4.48 6.16 7.83
N GLN A 79 -5.63 5.52 7.99
CA GLN A 79 -5.83 4.39 8.91
C GLN A 79 -4.92 3.20 8.55
N PHE A 80 -4.72 2.95 7.27
CA PHE A 80 -3.98 1.79 6.77
C PHE A 80 -2.55 2.11 6.37
N ARG A 81 -2.16 3.39 6.34
CA ARG A 81 -0.83 3.83 5.88
C ARG A 81 0.35 3.07 6.49
N GLU A 82 0.37 2.85 7.81
CA GLU A 82 1.47 2.14 8.46
C GLU A 82 1.49 0.65 8.08
N SER A 83 0.32 0.02 8.01
CA SER A 83 0.17 -1.36 7.56
C SER A 83 0.58 -1.52 6.10
N ASN A 84 0.16 -0.60 5.24
CA ASN A 84 0.51 -0.59 3.82
C ASN A 84 2.02 -0.42 3.64
N ALA A 85 2.63 0.51 4.38
CA ALA A 85 4.08 0.71 4.33
C ALA A 85 4.85 -0.54 4.82
N ALA A 86 4.38 -1.22 5.86
CA ALA A 86 4.98 -2.46 6.35
C ALA A 86 4.83 -3.62 5.34
N PHE A 87 3.66 -3.71 4.70
CA PHE A 87 3.37 -4.69 3.65
C PHE A 87 4.26 -4.45 2.43
N GLU A 88 4.32 -3.22 1.90
CA GLU A 88 5.18 -2.84 0.78
C GLU A 88 6.68 -3.08 1.07
N ALA A 89 7.12 -2.83 2.30
CA ALA A 89 8.48 -3.11 2.73
C ALA A 89 8.81 -4.62 2.71
N THR A 90 7.80 -5.48 2.86
CA THR A 90 7.94 -6.93 2.84
C THR A 90 7.82 -7.49 1.42
N CYS A 91 6.95 -6.90 0.59
CA CYS A 91 6.72 -7.27 -0.82
C CYS A 91 7.86 -6.84 -1.75
N THR A 92 9.06 -7.33 -1.47
CA THR A 92 10.24 -7.12 -2.33
C THR A 92 10.38 -8.26 -3.34
N PRO A 93 10.99 -8.02 -4.51
CA PRO A 93 11.36 -9.09 -5.45
C PRO A 93 12.18 -10.22 -4.83
N VAL A 94 13.01 -9.89 -3.83
CA VAL A 94 13.81 -10.87 -3.10
C VAL A 94 12.93 -11.74 -2.21
N GLN A 95 11.95 -11.13 -1.53
CA GLN A 95 10.99 -11.88 -0.72
C GLN A 95 10.13 -12.80 -1.59
N LEU A 96 9.66 -12.32 -2.74
CA LEU A 96 8.94 -13.16 -3.71
C LEU A 96 9.73 -14.40 -4.12
N ILE A 97 11.03 -14.25 -4.39
CA ILE A 97 11.88 -15.41 -4.73
C ILE A 97 11.97 -16.38 -3.54
N ARG A 98 12.06 -15.88 -2.29
CA ARG A 98 12.08 -16.73 -1.10
C ARG A 98 10.77 -17.49 -0.94
N ASP A 99 9.64 -16.82 -1.14
CA ASP A 99 8.31 -17.43 -1.03
C ASP A 99 8.10 -18.51 -2.10
N LEU A 100 8.56 -18.27 -3.33
CA LEU A 100 8.57 -19.26 -4.40
C LEU A 100 9.48 -20.45 -4.07
N MET A 101 10.66 -20.20 -3.50
CA MET A 101 11.55 -21.26 -3.06
C MET A 101 10.93 -22.12 -1.96
N GLU A 102 10.26 -21.49 -0.99
CA GLU A 102 9.57 -22.20 0.09
C GLU A 102 8.38 -23.00 -0.43
N THR A 103 7.51 -22.38 -1.21
CA THR A 103 6.27 -22.99 -1.72
C THR A 103 6.56 -24.17 -2.66
N LEU A 104 7.62 -24.07 -3.46
CA LEU A 104 8.00 -25.09 -4.45
C LEU A 104 9.13 -26.02 -3.98
N GLY A 105 9.65 -25.83 -2.76
CA GLY A 105 10.75 -26.63 -2.21
C GLY A 105 12.08 -26.48 -2.95
N LEU A 106 12.33 -25.33 -3.56
CA LEU A 106 13.55 -25.06 -4.35
C LEU A 106 14.71 -24.64 -3.45
N THR A 107 15.91 -25.10 -3.78
CA THR A 107 17.14 -24.65 -3.15
C THR A 107 17.84 -23.59 -3.99
N GLY A 108 18.85 -22.93 -3.42
CA GLY A 108 19.65 -21.94 -4.16
C GLY A 108 20.45 -22.52 -5.35
N SER A 109 20.51 -23.84 -5.51
CA SER A 109 21.09 -24.49 -6.69
C SER A 109 20.07 -24.66 -7.82
N ASP A 110 18.77 -24.55 -7.51
CA ASP A 110 17.67 -24.85 -8.42
C ASP A 110 17.14 -23.59 -9.11
N LEU A 111 17.89 -22.49 -9.11
CA LEU A 111 17.56 -21.20 -9.75
C LEU A 111 18.65 -20.79 -10.77
N PRO A 112 18.83 -21.55 -11.87
CA PRO A 112 19.83 -21.24 -12.91
C PRO A 112 19.58 -19.89 -13.61
N GLU A 113 18.38 -19.34 -13.52
CA GLU A 113 17.99 -18.04 -14.08
C GLU A 113 18.76 -16.89 -13.43
N ILE A 114 19.15 -17.06 -12.17
CA ILE A 114 19.93 -16.10 -11.40
C ILE A 114 21.43 -16.37 -11.54
N GLY A 115 21.81 -17.65 -11.58
CA GLY A 115 23.18 -18.11 -11.77
C GLY A 115 23.53 -19.30 -10.88
N ASP A 116 24.80 -19.38 -10.48
CA ASP A 116 25.27 -20.40 -9.54
C ASP A 116 24.77 -20.14 -8.10
N LYS A 117 24.91 -21.14 -7.22
CA LYS A 117 24.51 -21.03 -5.81
C LYS A 117 25.06 -19.78 -5.11
N THR A 118 26.27 -19.35 -5.49
CA THR A 118 26.90 -18.12 -4.97
C THR A 118 26.17 -16.86 -5.42
N ALA A 119 25.83 -16.77 -6.71
CA ALA A 119 25.04 -15.66 -7.25
C ALA A 119 23.65 -15.60 -6.62
N VAL A 120 22.97 -16.75 -6.46
CA VAL A 120 21.66 -16.85 -5.82
C VAL A 120 21.71 -16.34 -4.38
N SER A 121 22.69 -16.80 -3.59
CA SER A 121 22.87 -16.33 -2.21
C SER A 121 23.12 -14.81 -2.12
N LYS A 122 23.91 -14.24 -3.03
CA LYS A 122 24.15 -12.79 -3.09
C LYS A 122 22.89 -12.00 -3.44
N VAL A 123 22.02 -12.52 -4.31
CA VAL A 123 20.74 -11.90 -4.63
C VAL A 123 19.79 -11.98 -3.44
N LEU A 124 19.65 -13.16 -2.83
CA LEU A 124 18.77 -13.37 -1.67
C LEU A 124 19.17 -12.58 -0.43
N SER A 125 20.45 -12.21 -0.31
CA SER A 125 20.97 -11.34 0.75
C SER A 125 20.95 -9.85 0.40
N GLY A 126 20.52 -9.47 -0.80
CA GLY A 126 20.49 -8.08 -1.26
C GLY A 126 21.86 -7.53 -1.68
N ASN A 127 22.93 -8.32 -1.59
CA ASN A 127 24.28 -7.93 -2.01
C ASN A 127 24.44 -7.87 -3.53
N ARG A 128 23.45 -8.36 -4.30
CA ARG A 128 23.41 -8.27 -5.76
C ARG A 128 22.00 -7.93 -6.24
N PRO A 129 21.82 -6.88 -7.06
CA PRO A 129 20.50 -6.57 -7.61
C PRO A 129 20.07 -7.60 -8.67
N ILE A 130 18.75 -7.77 -8.79
CA ILE A 130 18.15 -8.57 -9.87
C ILE A 130 18.22 -7.74 -11.16
N SER A 131 18.87 -8.29 -12.19
CA SER A 131 18.92 -7.65 -13.51
C SER A 131 17.64 -7.92 -14.30
N HIS A 132 17.34 -7.07 -15.29
CA HIS A 132 16.22 -7.31 -16.21
C HIS A 132 16.26 -8.71 -16.84
N LYS A 133 17.45 -9.16 -17.27
CA LYS A 133 17.62 -10.50 -17.85
C LYS A 133 17.20 -11.62 -16.88
N MET A 134 17.56 -11.48 -15.61
CA MET A 134 17.17 -12.44 -14.57
C MET A 134 15.68 -12.39 -14.29
N ALA A 135 15.10 -11.17 -14.20
CA ALA A 135 13.67 -10.97 -13.99
C ALA A 135 12.84 -11.64 -15.10
N TYR A 136 13.22 -11.46 -16.37
CA TYR A 136 12.55 -12.12 -17.49
C TYR A 136 12.67 -13.65 -17.44
N ALA A 137 13.84 -14.19 -17.13
CA ALA A 137 14.03 -15.64 -17.03
C ALA A 137 13.23 -16.26 -15.88
N LEU A 138 13.16 -15.58 -14.73
CA LEU A 138 12.33 -16.00 -13.59
C LEU A 138 10.83 -15.95 -13.93
N ALA A 139 10.38 -14.85 -14.55
CA ALA A 139 9.02 -14.67 -15.03
C ALA A 139 8.58 -15.77 -15.99
N GLU A 140 9.43 -16.13 -16.95
CA GLU A 140 9.17 -17.21 -17.90
C GLU A 140 9.01 -18.56 -17.19
N ARG A 141 9.88 -18.87 -16.23
CA ARG A 141 9.81 -20.14 -15.49
C ARG A 141 8.59 -20.24 -14.58
N PHE A 142 8.24 -19.17 -13.87
CA PHE A 142 7.14 -19.17 -12.90
C PHE A 142 5.80 -18.76 -13.52
N ALA A 143 5.76 -18.50 -14.83
CA ALA A 143 4.59 -18.00 -15.54
C ALA A 143 4.00 -16.73 -14.88
N MET A 144 4.89 -15.79 -14.54
CA MET A 144 4.57 -14.53 -13.88
C MET A 144 4.97 -13.32 -14.74
N GLU A 145 4.50 -12.13 -14.37
CA GLU A 145 4.93 -10.89 -15.01
C GLU A 145 6.37 -10.50 -14.59
N PRO A 146 7.24 -10.07 -15.53
CA PRO A 146 8.62 -9.65 -15.22
C PRO A 146 8.71 -8.49 -14.21
N SER A 147 7.67 -7.65 -14.15
CA SER A 147 7.59 -6.53 -13.19
C SER A 147 7.61 -6.99 -11.73
N ALA A 148 7.13 -8.19 -11.42
CA ALA A 148 7.12 -8.74 -10.07
C ALA A 148 8.54 -8.99 -9.50
N PHE A 149 9.52 -9.20 -10.39
CA PHE A 149 10.92 -9.43 -10.02
C PHE A 149 11.79 -8.17 -10.12
N LEU A 150 11.20 -7.03 -10.45
CA LEU A 150 11.89 -5.75 -10.54
C LEU A 150 11.56 -4.90 -9.31
N PRO A 151 12.50 -4.08 -8.82
CA PRO A 151 12.17 -3.09 -7.80
C PRO A 151 11.03 -2.20 -8.32
N PRO A 152 10.04 -1.84 -7.48
CA PRO A 152 9.02 -0.89 -7.89
C PRO A 152 9.73 0.38 -8.36
N ALA A 153 9.44 0.78 -9.61
CA ALA A 153 10.03 2.00 -10.15
C ALA A 153 9.71 3.14 -9.16
N PRO A 154 10.70 3.96 -8.76
CA PRO A 154 10.38 5.10 -7.93
C PRO A 154 9.37 5.94 -8.69
N ALA A 155 8.16 6.09 -8.13
CA ALA A 155 7.16 7.00 -8.64
C ALA A 155 7.89 8.32 -8.90
N LYS A 156 7.92 8.74 -10.17
CA LYS A 156 8.67 9.92 -10.60
C LYS A 156 8.39 11.05 -9.61
N ALA A 157 9.40 11.43 -8.83
CA ALA A 157 9.41 12.72 -8.18
C ALA A 157 9.23 13.74 -9.30
N THR A 158 8.03 14.33 -9.37
CA THR A 158 7.78 15.50 -10.19
C THR A 158 8.87 16.50 -9.81
N PRO A 159 9.68 16.98 -10.77
CA PRO A 159 10.69 17.98 -10.45
C PRO A 159 9.93 19.17 -9.89
N ILE A 160 10.16 19.50 -8.61
CA ILE A 160 9.81 20.79 -8.05
C ILE A 160 10.45 21.81 -9.00
N GLN A 161 9.62 22.52 -9.77
CA GLN A 161 10.06 23.71 -10.50
C GLN A 161 10.53 24.70 -9.45
N THR A 162 11.82 24.65 -9.15
CA THR A 162 12.50 25.72 -8.43
C THR A 162 12.51 26.91 -9.38
N VAL A 163 11.47 27.75 -9.27
CA VAL A 163 11.50 29.09 -9.83
C VAL A 163 12.67 29.80 -9.15
N ARG A 164 13.81 29.84 -9.84
CA ARG A 164 14.94 30.69 -9.48
C ARG A 164 14.46 32.14 -9.53
N PRO A 165 14.51 32.91 -8.44
CA PRO A 165 14.28 34.35 -8.53
C PRO A 165 15.43 34.97 -9.36
N PRO A 166 15.15 35.95 -10.24
CA PRO A 166 16.19 36.58 -11.04
C PRO A 166 17.13 37.40 -10.16
N ALA A 167 18.43 37.18 -10.38
CA ALA A 167 19.53 37.85 -9.72
C ALA A 167 19.44 39.38 -9.88
N LYS A 168 19.30 40.09 -8.76
CA LYS A 168 19.56 41.54 -8.70
C LYS A 168 21.07 41.75 -8.74
N LYS A 169 21.54 42.49 -9.74
CA LYS A 169 22.94 42.91 -9.90
C LYS A 169 23.30 43.87 -8.76
N THR A 170 24.20 43.46 -7.88
CA THR A 170 24.80 44.34 -6.88
C THR A 170 25.96 45.11 -7.49
N SER A 171 25.84 46.44 -7.49
CA SER A 171 26.92 47.38 -7.78
C SER A 171 28.02 47.26 -6.72
N ALA A 172 29.27 47.25 -7.17
CA ALA A 172 30.45 47.22 -6.34
C ALA A 172 30.64 48.54 -5.59
N HIS A 173 30.88 48.46 -4.29
CA HIS A 173 31.99 49.11 -3.57
C HIS A 173 31.69 49.02 -2.07
N PHE A 174 32.55 48.32 -1.33
CA PHE A 174 33.33 48.91 -0.25
C PHE A 174 34.30 47.85 0.28
N ARG A 175 35.59 48.14 0.17
CA ARG A 175 36.64 47.43 0.90
C ARG A 175 36.60 47.89 2.34
N PHE A 176 36.69 46.98 3.30
CA PHE A 176 37.50 47.22 4.49
C PHE A 176 38.09 45.91 5.01
N ARG A 177 39.33 46.06 5.47
CA ARG A 177 40.33 45.09 5.87
C ARG A 177 40.49 45.21 7.38
N SER A 178 40.44 44.09 8.11
CA SER A 178 41.36 43.80 9.24
C SER A 178 40.98 42.53 10.02
N ASP A 179 41.90 41.58 9.97
CA ASP A 179 42.41 40.63 10.98
C ASP A 179 41.52 39.65 11.78
N PRO A 180 42.01 38.41 12.03
CA PRO A 180 41.28 37.37 12.75
C PRO A 180 41.58 37.39 14.25
N LEU A 181 40.55 37.23 15.08
CA LEU A 181 40.69 36.86 16.48
C LEU A 181 39.99 35.52 16.75
N THR A 182 40.81 34.57 17.17
CA THR A 182 40.46 33.29 17.78
C THR A 182 39.79 33.51 19.14
N ALA A 183 38.73 32.76 19.48
CA ALA A 183 38.53 32.15 20.81
C ALA A 183 37.18 31.39 20.95
N HIS A 184 37.32 30.10 21.24
CA HIS A 184 36.63 29.26 22.24
C HIS A 184 35.11 29.36 22.53
N SER A 185 34.45 28.21 22.26
CA SER A 185 33.66 27.37 23.18
C SER A 185 32.69 28.01 24.18
N VAL A 186 31.39 27.69 24.02
CA VAL A 186 30.49 27.44 25.17
C VAL A 186 29.63 26.19 24.87
N LYS A 187 29.77 25.20 25.76
CA LYS A 187 28.81 24.10 25.95
C LYS A 187 27.59 24.66 26.69
N GLU A 188 26.38 24.30 26.27
CA GLU A 188 25.29 24.11 27.21
C GLU A 188 24.53 22.81 26.90
N VAL A 189 24.55 21.96 27.92
CA VAL A 189 23.68 20.82 28.14
C VAL A 189 22.45 21.34 28.87
N ARG A 190 21.23 21.03 28.40
CA ARG A 190 20.14 20.78 29.35
C ARG A 190 19.08 19.82 28.81
N THR A 191 19.04 18.72 29.55
CA THR A 191 18.11 17.61 29.63
C THR A 191 16.67 18.03 29.98
N GLY A 192 15.68 17.34 29.39
CA GLY A 192 14.28 17.28 29.82
C GLY A 192 13.60 16.10 29.12
N ALA A 193 13.76 14.87 29.60
CA ALA A 193 12.84 14.16 30.50
C ALA A 193 11.45 13.88 29.89
N TYR A 194 11.30 12.73 29.23
CA TYR A 194 10.00 12.08 29.00
C TYR A 194 9.86 10.88 29.94
N LYS A 195 8.72 10.80 30.62
CA LYS A 195 8.36 9.71 31.54
C LYS A 195 8.04 8.43 30.76
N VAL A 196 8.77 7.37 31.09
CA VAL A 196 8.38 5.99 30.81
C VAL A 196 7.39 5.55 31.90
N VAL A 197 6.19 5.13 31.51
CA VAL A 197 5.29 4.38 32.38
C VAL A 197 5.39 2.91 31.98
N VAL A 198 6.11 2.14 32.79
CA VAL A 198 6.15 0.67 32.76
C VAL A 198 4.93 0.15 33.50
N SER A 199 4.12 -0.66 32.82
CA SER A 199 3.12 -1.53 33.47
C SER A 199 3.80 -2.83 33.91
N LYS A 200 3.80 -3.04 35.22
CA LYS A 200 4.38 -4.17 35.96
C LYS A 200 3.84 -5.52 35.49
N GLY A 201 4.76 -6.47 35.31
CA GLY A 201 4.46 -7.90 35.21
C GLY A 201 3.99 -8.53 36.53
N ARG A 202 3.18 -9.59 36.40
CA ARG A 202 2.79 -10.51 37.47
C ARG A 202 3.68 -11.75 37.39
N ARG A 203 4.33 -12.08 38.51
CA ARG A 203 5.26 -13.20 38.66
C ARG A 203 4.53 -14.55 38.74
N LYS A 204 5.25 -15.56 38.25
CA LYS A 204 5.10 -17.01 38.47
C LYS A 204 5.02 -17.37 39.95
N THR A 205 4.16 -18.32 40.30
CA THR A 205 4.30 -19.22 41.44
C THR A 205 4.70 -20.60 40.92
N VAL A 206 5.82 -21.09 41.43
CA VAL A 206 6.30 -22.47 41.34
C VAL A 206 5.94 -23.09 42.68
N GLU A 207 5.21 -24.19 42.69
CA GLU A 207 5.14 -25.12 43.82
C GLU A 207 5.26 -26.54 43.30
N ASP A 208 6.34 -27.20 43.74
CA ASP A 208 6.52 -28.61 44.05
C ASP A 208 7.84 -28.63 44.85
N PRO A 209 8.02 -29.46 45.91
CA PRO A 209 7.71 -30.90 45.89
C PRO A 209 7.16 -31.48 47.22
N GLU A 210 6.70 -32.73 47.22
CA GLU A 210 7.14 -33.73 48.23
C GLU A 210 6.78 -35.18 47.87
N ASN A 211 7.71 -36.07 48.21
CA ASN A 211 7.67 -37.52 48.11
C ASN A 211 6.57 -38.15 48.99
N GLY A 212 5.98 -39.23 48.48
CA GLY A 212 5.18 -40.22 49.22
C GLY A 212 4.78 -41.37 48.31
#